data_AF-A0A973E420-F1
#
_entry.id   AF-A0A973E420-F1
#
_cell.length_a   1.000
_cell.length_b   1.000
_cell.length_c   1.000
_cell.angle_alpha   90.00
_cell.angle_beta   90.00
_cell.angle_gamma   90.00
#
_symmetry.space_group_name_H-M   'P 1'
#
loop_
_entity.id
_entity.type
_entity.pdbx_description
1 polymer ?
#
loop_
_entity_poly.entity_id
_entity_poly.type
_entity_poly.pdbx_seq_one_letter_code
_entity_poly.pdbx_strand_id
1 'polypeptide(L)' 'MKITPYEQRVLVLKKRNAPKEGSLTTKATLNKVPVGTLKTRIRKLVEGGLDRDRAIEVALGRPIGPQGRPRKV' A
#
# COMPACT_ATOMS: atom_id res chain seq x y z
N MET A 1 27.98 -26.45 -21.24
CA MET A 1 26.52 -26.45 -21.55
C MET A 1 26.07 -25.02 -21.74
N LYS A 2 25.29 -24.71 -22.79
CA LYS A 2 24.73 -23.38 -23.03
C LYS A 2 23.29 -23.35 -22.53
N ILE A 3 22.95 -22.36 -21.70
CA ILE A 3 21.61 -22.20 -21.13
C ILE A 3 20.63 -21.89 -22.26
N THR A 4 19.52 -22.61 -22.31
CA THR A 4 18.47 -22.42 -23.31
C THR A 4 17.65 -21.15 -23.03
N PRO A 5 17.00 -20.55 -24.04
CA PRO A 5 16.10 -19.41 -23.83
C PRO A 5 14.96 -19.70 -22.84
N TYR A 6 14.53 -20.97 -22.73
CA TYR A 6 13.55 -21.42 -21.75
C TYR A 6 14.11 -21.35 -20.32
N GLU A 7 15.31 -21.88 -20.11
CA GLU A 7 15.99 -21.82 -18.82
C GLU A 7 16.33 -20.38 -18.41
N GLN A 8 16.67 -19.49 -19.37
CA GLN A 8 16.82 -18.06 -19.08
C GLN A 8 15.52 -17.44 -18.53
N ARG A 9 14.34 -17.80 -19.06
CA ARG A 9 13.06 -17.28 -18.54
C ARG A 9 12.74 -17.77 -17.12
N VAL A 10 13.21 -18.97 -16.75
CA VAL A 10 13.07 -19.53 -15.40
C VAL A 10 14.07 -18.89 -14.43
N LEU A 11 15.29 -18.59 -14.90
CA LEU A 11 16.35 -17.96 -14.11
C LEU A 11 16.16 -16.45 -13.92
N VAL A 12 15.44 -15.79 -14.82
CA VAL A 12 14.98 -14.41 -14.60
C VAL A 12 13.90 -14.46 -13.53
N LEU A 13 14.33 -14.38 -12.28
CA LEU A 13 13.52 -13.98 -11.13
C LEU A 13 12.63 -12.83 -11.58
N LYS A 14 11.34 -13.12 -11.84
CA LYS A 14 10.32 -12.10 -12.04
C LYS A 14 10.54 -11.09 -10.92
N LYS A 15 10.94 -9.85 -11.26
CA LYS A 15 10.99 -8.72 -10.33
C LYS A 15 9.55 -8.45 -9.85
N ARG A 16 9.01 -9.33 -9.02
CA ARG A 16 7.65 -9.29 -8.49
C ARG A 16 7.52 -8.22 -7.40
N ASN A 17 8.65 -7.70 -6.93
CA ASN A 17 8.75 -6.82 -5.76
C ASN A 17 9.22 -5.39 -6.10
N ALA A 18 9.25 -4.98 -7.38
CA ALA A 18 9.37 -3.56 -7.67
C ALA A 18 8.05 -2.90 -7.21
N PRO A 19 8.08 -1.93 -6.27
CA PRO A 19 6.87 -1.23 -5.86
C PRO A 19 6.28 -0.58 -7.11
N LYS A 20 5.08 -1.01 -7.52
CA LYS A 20 4.37 -0.30 -8.59
C LYS A 20 4.21 1.16 -8.19
N GLU A 21 4.52 2.08 -9.08
CA GLU A 21 4.20 3.50 -8.87
C GLU A 21 2.71 3.63 -8.55
N GLY A 22 2.40 4.36 -7.48
CA GLY A 22 1.03 4.48 -6.96
C GLY A 22 0.53 3.33 -6.08
N SER A 23 1.32 2.28 -5.83
CA SER A 23 0.91 1.22 -4.90
C SER A 23 0.69 1.77 -3.49
N LEU A 24 -0.22 1.12 -2.74
CA LEU A 24 -0.52 1.52 -1.36
C LEU A 24 0.72 1.48 -0.46
N THR A 25 1.63 0.54 -0.73
CA THR A 25 2.93 0.42 -0.06
C THR A 25 3.79 1.64 -0.34
N THR A 26 3.90 2.06 -1.61
CA THR A 26 4.65 3.25 -2.01
C THR A 26 4.08 4.49 -1.33
N LYS A 27 2.74 4.66 -1.35
CA LYS A 27 2.05 5.79 -0.69
C LYS A 27 2.29 5.82 0.82
N ALA A 28 2.28 4.67 1.48
CA ALA A 28 2.56 4.54 2.91
C ALA A 28 4.00 4.94 3.25
N THR A 29 4.97 4.45 2.49
CA THR A 29 6.40 4.78 2.66
C THR A 29 6.66 6.27 2.48
N LEU A 30 6.10 6.89 1.43
CA LEU A 30 6.24 8.34 1.19
C LEU A 30 5.72 9.19 2.35
N ASN A 31 4.63 8.75 2.99
CA ASN A 31 4.02 9.46 4.11
C ASN A 31 4.56 9.01 5.48
N LYS A 32 5.61 8.17 5.51
CA LYS A 32 6.20 7.62 6.74
C LYS A 32 5.16 6.92 7.64
N VAL A 33 4.17 6.27 7.05
CA VAL A 33 3.14 5.51 7.76
C VAL A 33 3.34 4.02 7.51
N PRO A 34 3.22 3.14 8.53
CA PRO A 34 3.23 1.70 8.31
C PRO A 34 2.05 1.28 7.41
N VAL A 35 2.31 0.39 6.44
CA VAL A 35 1.28 -0.10 5.49
C VAL A 35 0.08 -0.69 6.21
N GLY A 36 0.31 -1.46 7.29
CA GLY A 36 -0.75 -2.02 8.12
C GLY A 36 -1.65 -0.94 8.71
N THR A 37 -1.05 0.12 9.26
CA THR A 37 -1.79 1.28 9.77
C THR A 37 -2.60 1.96 8.67
N LEU A 38 -2.01 2.19 7.50
CA LEU A 38 -2.72 2.81 6.37
C LEU A 38 -3.95 1.98 5.94
N LYS A 39 -3.79 0.65 5.84
CA LYS A 39 -4.90 -0.27 5.53
C LYS A 39 -6.02 -0.21 6.57
N THR A 40 -5.67 -0.21 7.87
CA THR A 40 -6.66 -0.10 8.95
C THR A 40 -7.43 1.22 8.87
N ARG A 41 -6.74 2.33 8.57
CA ARG A 41 -7.39 3.64 8.40
C ARG A 41 -8.37 3.64 7.22
N ILE A 42 -7.93 3.17 6.06
CA ILE A 42 -8.77 3.09 4.86
C ILE A 42 -10.01 2.25 5.15
N ARG A 43 -9.82 1.07 5.76
CA ARG A 43 -10.93 0.17 6.11
C ARG A 43 -11.99 0.88 6.95
N LYS A 44 -11.60 1.64 7.98
CA LYS A 44 -12.56 2.37 8.82
C LYS A 44 -13.29 3.50 8.10
N LEU A 45 -12.59 4.21 7.21
CA LEU A 45 -13.22 5.26 6.42
C LEU A 45 -14.24 4.66 5.45
N VAL A 46 -13.92 3.53 4.84
CA VAL A 46 -14.84 2.79 3.97
C VAL A 46 -16.02 2.21 4.76
N GLU A 47 -15.77 1.61 5.93
CA GLU A 47 -16.83 1.17 6.87
C GLU A 47 -17.72 2.34 7.31
N GLY A 48 -17.18 3.56 7.39
CA GLY A 48 -17.92 4.80 7.64
C GLY A 48 -18.61 5.40 6.42
N GLY A 49 -18.59 4.72 5.27
CA GLY A 49 -19.28 5.12 4.04
C GLY A 49 -18.49 6.01 3.08
N LEU A 50 -17.18 6.20 3.30
CA LEU A 50 -16.35 6.88 2.29
C LEU A 50 -16.04 5.93 1.12
N ASP A 51 -16.03 6.50 -0.08
CA ASP A 51 -15.45 5.85 -1.24
C ASP A 51 -13.97 5.50 -0.99
N ARG A 52 -13.51 4.39 -1.56
CA ARG A 52 -12.16 3.86 -1.35
C ARG A 52 -11.07 4.85 -1.75
N ASP A 53 -11.24 5.57 -2.86
CA ASP A 53 -10.21 6.50 -3.34
C ASP A 53 -10.12 7.71 -2.40
N ARG A 54 -11.28 8.22 -1.99
CA ARG A 54 -11.38 9.31 -1.01
C ARG A 54 -10.89 8.90 0.37
N ALA A 55 -11.10 7.64 0.76
CA ALA A 55 -10.59 7.07 2.00
C ALA A 55 -9.06 6.98 2.00
N ILE A 56 -8.43 6.70 0.85
CA ILE A 56 -6.96 6.70 0.73
C ILE A 56 -6.41 8.11 0.95
N GLU A 57 -6.99 9.12 0.29
CA GLU A 57 -6.58 10.52 0.45
C GLU A 57 -6.71 10.98 1.91
N VAL A 58 -7.87 10.74 2.53
CA VAL A 58 -8.12 11.12 3.92
C VAL A 58 -7.22 10.35 4.89
N ALA A 59 -6.95 9.07 4.65
CA ALA A 59 -6.08 8.26 5.51
C ALA A 59 -4.60 8.69 5.48
N LEU A 60 -4.15 9.29 4.37
CA LEU A 60 -2.82 9.87 4.23
C LEU A 60 -2.74 11.24 4.92
N GLY A 61 -3.76 12.09 4.77
CA GLY A 61 -3.77 13.45 5.33
C GLY A 61 -4.20 13.56 6.80
N ARG A 62 -5.05 12.64 7.31
CA ARG A 62 -5.59 12.68 8.68
C ARG A 62 -5.30 11.38 9.42
N PRO A 63 -4.43 11.40 10.44
CA PRO A 63 -4.14 10.20 11.20
C PRO A 63 -5.33 9.83 12.09
N ILE A 64 -6.15 8.87 11.66
CA ILE A 64 -7.09 8.18 12.55
C ILE A 64 -6.37 7.02 13.26
N GLY A 65 -6.68 6.84 14.54
CA GLY A 65 -6.16 5.75 15.34
C GLY A 65 -6.81 4.40 15.00
N PRO A 66 -6.30 3.29 15.58
CA PRO A 66 -6.87 1.95 15.40
C PRO A 66 -8.33 1.82 15.84
N GLN A 67 -8.83 2.76 16.64
CA GLN A 67 -10.22 2.83 17.09
C GLN A 67 -11.09 3.73 16.20
N GLY A 68 -10.53 4.37 15.16
CA GLY A 68 -11.28 5.31 14.30
C GLY A 68 -11.39 6.72 14.88
N ARG A 69 -10.93 6.93 16.12
CA ARG A 69 -10.79 8.27 16.69
C ARG A 69 -9.69 9.06 15.96
N PRO A 70 -9.90 10.36 15.69
CA PRO A 70 -8.83 11.25 15.25
C PRO A 70 -7.69 11.21 16.27
N ARG A 71 -6.43 11.07 15.81
CA ARG A 71 -5.29 11.40 16.66
C ARG A 71 -5.17 12.91 16.72
N LYS A 72 -5.05 13.47 17.93
CA LYS A 72 -4.55 14.84 18.08
C LYS A 72 -3.12 14.85 17.54
N VAL A 73 -2.90 15.70 16.55
CA VAL A 73 -1.57 16.13 16.09
C VAL A 73 -1.04 17.18 17.06
#